data_AF-A0A971VPU0-F1
#
_entry.id   AF-A0A971VPU0-F1
#
_cell.length_a   1.000
_cell.length_b   1.000
_cell.length_c   1.000
_cell.angle_alpha   90.00
_cell.angle_beta   90.00
_cell.angle_gamma   90.00
#
_symmetry.space_group_name_H-M   'P 1'
#
loop_
_entity.id
_entity.type
_entity.pdbx_description
1 polymer ?
#
loop_
_entity_poly.entity_id
_entity_poly.type
_entity_poly.pdbx_seq_one_letter_code
_entity_poly.pdbx_strand_id
1 'polypeptide(L)'
;MSLINIQNLTFSYEGSYDNIFENVSFQIDTDWKLGFIGRNGRGKTTFLNLLMGKYEYSGTISASVDFEYFPYKVRDDSQNTIDVLGEIYPDFVYWQLQREMSLLEVDEDVLYRPFSTLSKGEQTKVLLSILFLKENSFLLIDEPTNHLDMSGR
;
A
#
# COMPACT_ATOMS: atom_id res chain seq x y z
N MET A 1 -7.80 -20.33 -2.46
CA MET A 1 -8.87 -19.32 -2.49
C MET A 1 -9.09 -18.86 -1.06
N SER A 2 -8.82 -17.58 -0.81
CA SER A 2 -9.03 -16.95 0.48
C SER A 2 -10.12 -15.89 0.33
N LEU A 3 -10.94 -15.73 1.37
CA LEU A 3 -11.97 -14.70 1.41
C LEU A 3 -11.62 -13.71 2.50
N ILE A 4 -11.79 -12.42 2.22
CA ILE A 4 -11.82 -11.37 3.22
C ILE A 4 -13.29 -11.11 3.51
N ASN A 5 -13.73 -11.46 4.71
CA ASN A 5 -15.12 -11.35 5.12
C ASN A 5 -15.28 -10.25 6.17
N ILE A 6 -16.10 -9.26 5.84
CA ILE A 6 -16.44 -8.11 6.66
C ILE A 6 -17.91 -8.27 7.10
N GLN A 7 -18.15 -8.26 8.40
CA GLN A 7 -19.48 -8.41 8.97
C GLN A 7 -19.78 -7.31 9.98
N ASN A 8 -20.91 -6.64 9.76
CA ASN A 8 -21.49 -5.59 10.60
C ASN A 8 -20.49 -4.48 10.99
N LEU A 9 -19.58 -4.14 10.07
CA LEU A 9 -18.52 -3.18 10.30
C LEU A 9 -19.13 -1.81 10.58
N THR A 10 -18.86 -1.29 11.78
CA THR A 10 -19.23 0.07 12.17
C THR A 10 -18.01 0.77 12.73
N PHE A 11 -17.73 1.97 12.24
CA PHE A 11 -16.54 2.75 12.61
C PHE A 11 -16.81 4.25 12.55
N SER A 12 -16.37 4.94 13.60
CA SER A 12 -16.22 6.39 13.68
C SER A 12 -14.87 6.71 14.33
N TYR A 13 -14.31 7.88 14.02
CA TYR A 13 -13.14 8.38 14.75
C TYR A 13 -13.55 8.84 16.15
N GLU A 14 -12.64 8.73 17.12
CA GLU A 14 -12.86 9.22 18.47
C GLU A 14 -13.26 10.70 18.46
N GLY A 15 -14.37 11.02 19.13
CA GLY A 15 -14.93 12.38 19.16
C GLY A 15 -15.71 12.81 17.91
N SER A 16 -15.84 11.95 16.89
CA SER A 16 -16.72 12.18 15.75
C SER A 16 -18.15 11.69 16.03
N TYR A 17 -19.14 12.50 15.67
CA TYR A 17 -20.56 12.12 15.78
C TYR A 17 -21.03 11.28 14.58
N ASP A 18 -20.32 11.36 13.45
CA ASP A 18 -20.73 10.71 12.22
C ASP A 18 -19.91 9.43 12.01
N ASN A 19 -20.65 8.34 11.78
CA ASN A 19 -20.04 7.08 11.36
C ASN A 19 -19.49 7.21 9.94
N ILE A 20 -18.27 6.72 9.74
CA ILE A 20 -17.69 6.54 8.41
C ILE A 20 -18.27 5.27 7.78
N PHE A 21 -18.39 4.22 8.58
CA PHE A 21 -19.04 2.96 8.21
C PHE A 21 -20.12 2.65 9.23
N GLU A 22 -21.29 2.24 8.74
CA GLU A 22 -22.43 1.87 9.57
C GLU A 22 -22.99 0.53 9.10
N ASN A 23 -22.82 -0.49 9.94
CA ASN A 23 -23.31 -1.86 9.74
C ASN A 23 -23.02 -2.45 8.35
N VAL A 24 -21.78 -2.27 7.87
CA VAL A 24 -21.37 -2.71 6.53
C VAL A 24 -20.98 -4.18 6.55
N SER A 25 -21.56 -4.98 5.65
CA SER A 25 -21.26 -6.41 5.49
C SER A 25 -21.04 -6.77 4.03
N PHE A 26 -19.89 -7.35 3.70
CA PHE A 26 -19.57 -7.83 2.36
C PHE A 26 -18.36 -8.78 2.38
N GLN A 27 -18.13 -9.45 1.25
CA GLN A 27 -17.02 -10.37 1.06
C GLN A 27 -16.20 -9.96 -0.16
N ILE A 28 -14.89 -10.10 -0.04
CA ILE A 28 -13.92 -9.91 -1.12
C ILE A 28 -13.22 -11.24 -1.36
N ASP A 29 -13.18 -11.66 -2.62
CA ASP A 29 -12.30 -12.74 -3.05
C ASP A 29 -10.89 -12.18 -3.30
N THR A 30 -9.88 -12.84 -2.75
CA THR A 30 -8.48 -12.41 -2.88
C THR A 30 -7.95 -12.52 -4.30
N ASP A 31 -8.62 -13.28 -5.19
CA ASP A 31 -8.24 -13.42 -6.60
C ASP A 31 -8.74 -12.24 -7.45
N TRP A 32 -9.57 -11.35 -6.88
CA TRP A 32 -10.14 -10.21 -7.60
C TRP A 32 -9.19 -9.02 -7.65
N LYS A 33 -9.19 -8.33 -8.79
CA LYS A 33 -8.68 -6.96 -8.92
C LYS A 33 -9.83 -6.00 -8.67
N LEU A 34 -9.81 -5.32 -7.52
CA LEU A 34 -10.91 -4.45 -7.09
C LEU A 34 -10.52 -2.99 -7.09
N GLY A 35 -11.35 -2.16 -7.72
CA GLY A 35 -11.29 -0.72 -7.60
C GLY A 35 -12.18 -0.24 -6.47
N PHE A 36 -11.59 0.34 -5.42
CA PHE A 36 -12.36 0.99 -4.36
C PHE A 36 -12.53 2.48 -4.64
N ILE A 37 -13.68 2.83 -5.21
CA ILE A 37 -13.95 4.18 -5.71
C ILE A 37 -14.85 4.98 -4.75
N GLY A 38 -14.61 6.29 -4.69
CA GLY A 38 -15.40 7.21 -3.87
C GLY A 38 -14.78 8.60 -3.85
N ARG A 39 -15.58 9.61 -3.53
CA ARG A 39 -15.08 10.99 -3.37
C ARG A 39 -14.05 11.07 -2.23
N ASN A 40 -13.20 12.11 -2.26
CA ASN A 40 -12.25 12.36 -1.17
C ASN A 40 -13.00 12.55 0.16
N GLY A 41 -12.43 12.03 1.24
CA GLY A 41 -13.03 12.08 2.58
C GLY A 41 -14.15 11.06 2.84
N ARG A 42 -14.40 10.09 1.95
CA ARG A 42 -15.43 9.04 2.14
C ARG A 42 -14.94 7.77 2.87
N GLY A 43 -13.79 7.84 3.53
CA GLY A 43 -13.28 6.73 4.33
C GLY A 43 -12.49 5.66 3.56
N LYS A 44 -12.00 5.95 2.34
CA LYS A 44 -11.23 4.98 1.55
C LYS A 44 -9.97 4.49 2.28
N THR A 45 -9.07 5.43 2.59
CA THR A 45 -7.86 5.18 3.39
C THR A 45 -8.21 4.66 4.78
N THR A 46 -9.32 5.13 5.38
CA THR A 46 -9.81 4.60 6.66
C THR A 46 -10.10 3.10 6.58
N PHE A 47 -10.78 2.64 5.53
CA PHE A 47 -11.06 1.22 5.32
C PHE A 47 -9.78 0.39 5.19
N LEU A 48 -8.81 0.87 4.40
CA LEU A 48 -7.51 0.20 4.27
C LEU A 48 -6.80 0.10 5.64
N ASN A 49 -6.84 1.16 6.44
CA ASN A 49 -6.28 1.13 7.80
C ASN A 49 -7.04 0.21 8.76
N LEU A 50 -8.35 0.02 8.59
CA LEU A 50 -9.15 -0.95 9.35
C LEU A 50 -8.76 -2.39 8.99
N LEU A 51 -8.55 -2.69 7.69
CA LEU A 51 -8.03 -3.98 7.25
C LEU A 51 -6.64 -4.27 7.83
N MET A 52 -5.79 -3.24 7.94
CA MET A 52 -4.48 -3.32 8.58
C MET A 52 -4.54 -3.39 10.11
N GLY A 53 -5.72 -3.38 10.73
CA GLY A 53 -5.89 -3.45 12.19
C GLY A 53 -5.39 -2.21 12.96
N LYS A 54 -5.28 -1.05 12.31
CA LYS A 54 -4.73 0.17 12.93
C LYS A 54 -5.72 0.92 13.84
N TYR A 55 -7.00 0.59 13.76
CA TYR A 55 -8.05 1.24 14.54
C TYR A 55 -8.96 0.19 15.17
N GLU A 56 -9.53 0.51 16.32
CA GLU A 56 -10.62 -0.26 16.91
C GLU A 56 -11.92 -0.02 16.15
N TYR A 57 -12.74 -1.06 16.00
CA TYR A 57 -14.01 -1.01 15.28
C TYR A 57 -15.00 -2.02 15.87
N SER A 58 -16.28 -1.86 15.54
CA SER A 58 -17.33 -2.84 15.85
C SER A 58 -17.62 -3.74 14.64
N GLY A 59 -18.01 -4.98 14.89
CA GLY A 59 -18.20 -6.02 13.88
C GLY A 59 -17.00 -6.96 13.79
N THR A 60 -16.76 -7.54 12.62
CA THR A 60 -15.66 -8.49 12.42
C THR A 60 -15.07 -8.35 11.03
N ILE A 61 -13.74 -8.27 10.94
CA ILE A 61 -12.97 -8.44 9.70
C ILE A 61 -12.18 -9.73 9.86
N SER A 62 -12.36 -10.66 8.94
CA SER A 62 -11.71 -11.97 8.94
C SER A 62 -11.04 -12.21 7.59
N ALA A 63 -9.75 -12.49 7.61
CA ALA A 63 -8.94 -12.76 6.42
C ALA A 63 -7.91 -13.85 6.74
N SER A 64 -7.64 -14.73 5.79
CA SER A 64 -6.61 -15.77 5.85
C SER A 64 -5.36 -15.40 5.04
N VAL A 65 -5.18 -14.11 4.76
CA VAL A 65 -4.07 -13.55 4.01
C VAL A 65 -3.52 -12.35 4.76
N ASP A 66 -2.21 -12.10 4.60
CA ASP A 66 -1.60 -10.88 5.09
C ASP A 66 -1.91 -9.70 4.16
N PHE A 67 -1.97 -8.50 4.74
CA PHE A 67 -2.20 -7.27 3.99
C PHE A 67 -0.92 -6.48 3.84
N GLU A 68 -0.65 -6.03 2.61
CA GLU A 68 0.50 -5.17 2.32
C GLU A 68 0.01 -3.80 1.85
N TYR A 69 0.29 -2.77 2.65
CA TYR A 69 -0.18 -1.41 2.38
C TYR A 69 0.85 -0.61 1.57
N PHE A 70 0.38 0.00 0.48
CA PHE A 70 1.14 0.94 -0.34
C PHE A 70 0.41 2.31 -0.36
N PRO A 71 1.11 3.45 -0.26
CA PRO A 71 2.57 3.62 -0.31
C PRO A 71 3.29 3.33 1.02
N TYR A 72 4.57 2.96 0.91
CA TYR A 72 5.45 2.75 2.06
C TYR A 72 5.82 4.05 2.75
N LYS A 73 5.84 4.01 4.09
CA LYS A 73 6.32 5.13 4.90
C LYS A 73 7.85 5.13 4.92
N VAL A 74 8.43 6.12 4.24
CA VAL A 74 9.87 6.43 4.36
C VAL A 74 10.10 7.20 5.66
N ARG A 75 11.00 6.70 6.52
CA ARG A 75 11.29 7.30 7.84
C ARG A 75 12.35 8.39 7.75
N ASP A 76 13.40 8.13 6.99
CA ASP A 76 14.50 9.04 6.73
C ASP A 76 14.85 8.99 5.24
N ASP A 77 14.51 10.06 4.52
CA ASP A 77 14.75 10.19 3.09
C ASP A 77 16.12 10.81 2.76
N SER A 78 16.95 11.12 3.76
CA SER A 78 18.32 11.59 3.56
C SER A 78 19.32 10.46 3.30
N GLN A 79 18.94 9.22 3.64
CA GLN A 79 19.72 8.01 3.36
C GLN A 79 19.69 7.63 1.89
N ASN A 80 20.68 6.84 1.46
CA ASN A 80 20.66 6.27 0.11
C ASN A 80 19.40 5.42 -0.07
N THR A 81 18.85 5.48 -1.28
CA THR A 81 17.62 4.78 -1.62
C THR A 81 17.67 3.29 -1.24
N ILE A 82 18.78 2.59 -1.50
CA ILE A 82 18.92 1.17 -1.15
C ILE A 82 18.75 0.90 0.36
N ASP A 83 19.24 1.79 1.21
CA ASP A 83 19.12 1.66 2.66
C ASP A 83 17.67 1.88 3.11
N VAL A 84 16.99 2.86 2.50
CA VAL A 84 15.54 3.08 2.71
C VAL A 84 14.72 1.85 2.32
N LEU A 85 15.05 1.20 1.21
CA LEU A 85 14.37 -0.04 0.81
C LEU A 85 14.69 -1.20 1.76
N GLY A 86 15.92 -1.27 2.28
CA GLY A 86 16.33 -2.24 3.29
C GLY A 86 15.57 -2.07 4.61
N GLU A 87 15.19 -0.85 4.98
CA GLU A 87 14.31 -0.63 6.14
C GLU A 87 12.88 -1.12 5.90
N ILE A 88 12.39 -1.06 4.66
CA ILE A 88 11.02 -1.45 4.29
C ILE A 88 10.90 -2.97 4.13
N TYR A 89 11.89 -3.60 3.51
CA TYR A 89 11.92 -5.05 3.28
C TYR A 89 13.34 -5.61 3.42
N PRO A 90 13.83 -5.87 4.65
CA PRO A 90 15.23 -6.25 4.89
C PRO A 90 15.74 -7.46 4.11
N ASP A 91 14.84 -8.39 3.79
CA ASP A 91 15.17 -9.67 3.13
C ASP A 91 15.03 -9.61 1.60
N PHE A 92 14.96 -8.40 1.00
CA PHE A 92 14.85 -8.27 -0.44
C PHE A 92 16.09 -8.85 -1.16
N VAL A 93 15.86 -9.48 -2.30
CA VAL A 93 16.96 -10.02 -3.12
C VAL A 93 17.37 -9.00 -4.16
N TYR A 94 18.62 -8.51 -4.08
CA TYR A 94 19.11 -7.39 -4.89
C TYR A 94 18.90 -7.57 -6.41
N TRP A 95 19.17 -8.75 -6.96
CA TRP A 95 18.98 -8.99 -8.40
C TRP A 95 17.50 -8.93 -8.82
N GLN A 96 16.57 -9.28 -7.93
CA GLN A 96 15.14 -9.16 -8.21
C GLN A 96 14.73 -7.70 -8.18
N LEU A 97 15.24 -6.93 -7.22
CA LEU A 97 15.03 -5.48 -7.15
C LEU A 97 15.51 -4.80 -8.44
N GLN A 98 16.72 -5.10 -8.91
CA GLN A 98 17.25 -4.58 -10.17
C GLN A 98 16.36 -4.93 -11.37
N ARG A 99 15.87 -6.17 -11.44
CA ARG A 99 14.95 -6.61 -12.50
C ARG A 99 13.66 -5.77 -12.49
N GLU A 100 13.02 -5.62 -11.34
CA GLU A 100 11.77 -4.85 -11.23
C GLU A 100 11.99 -3.36 -11.53
N MET A 101 13.11 -2.77 -11.07
CA MET A 101 13.48 -1.39 -11.41
C MET A 101 13.69 -1.21 -12.91
N SER A 102 14.34 -2.16 -13.58
CA SER A 102 14.53 -2.13 -15.03
C SER A 102 13.20 -2.21 -15.78
N LEU A 103 12.26 -3.04 -15.34
CA LEU A 103 10.90 -3.13 -15.91
C LEU A 103 10.10 -1.83 -15.72
N LEU A 104 10.37 -1.09 -14.63
CA LEU A 104 9.77 0.20 -14.35
C LEU A 104 10.52 1.38 -15.00
N GLU A 105 11.56 1.12 -15.80
CA GLU A 105 12.39 2.14 -16.44
C GLU A 105 13.02 3.10 -15.41
N VAL A 106 13.62 2.53 -14.35
CA VAL A 106 14.41 3.27 -13.36
C VAL A 106 15.86 2.81 -13.44
N ASP A 107 16.77 3.78 -13.60
CA ASP A 107 18.20 3.52 -13.60
C ASP A 107 18.71 3.08 -12.22
N GLU A 108 19.73 2.23 -12.19
CA GLU A 108 20.29 1.68 -10.96
C GLU A 108 21.03 2.71 -10.10
N ASP A 109 21.51 3.81 -10.70
CA ASP A 109 22.21 4.90 -10.00
C ASP A 109 21.34 5.50 -8.87
N VAL A 110 20.03 5.45 -9.04
CA VAL A 110 19.01 5.86 -8.07
C VAL A 110 19.21 5.18 -6.70
N LEU A 111 19.70 3.93 -6.68
CA LEU A 111 19.92 3.18 -5.45
C LEU A 111 21.00 3.79 -4.56
N TYR A 112 21.96 4.51 -5.14
CA TYR A 112 23.17 5.00 -4.49
C TYR A 112 23.17 6.50 -4.20
N ARG A 113 22.02 7.15 -4.36
CA ARG A 113 21.82 8.57 -4.01
C ARG A 113 20.71 8.71 -2.97
N PRO A 114 20.66 9.82 -2.21
CA PRO A 114 19.64 10.03 -1.19
C PRO A 114 18.21 9.95 -1.75
N PHE A 115 17.29 9.27 -1.06
CA PHE A 115 15.90 9.09 -1.52
C PHE A 115 15.17 10.42 -1.80
N SER A 116 15.47 11.44 -1.00
CA SER A 116 14.94 12.81 -1.12
C SER A 116 15.35 13.52 -2.42
N THR A 117 16.41 13.07 -3.09
CA THR A 117 16.87 13.64 -4.38
C THR A 117 16.11 13.07 -5.59
N LEU A 118 15.35 11.99 -5.39
CA LEU A 118 14.57 11.37 -6.44
C LEU A 118 13.36 12.22 -6.82
N SER A 119 13.00 12.22 -8.10
CA SER A 119 11.69 12.71 -8.54
C SER A 119 10.57 11.89 -7.90
N LYS A 120 9.38 12.46 -7.76
CA LYS A 120 8.23 11.74 -7.19
C LYS A 120 7.85 10.48 -7.98
N GLY A 121 8.08 10.49 -9.31
CA GLY A 121 7.92 9.31 -10.16
C GLY A 121 8.93 8.22 -9.85
N GLU A 122 10.23 8.56 -9.74
CA GLU A 122 11.27 7.61 -9.33
C GLU A 122 11.00 7.06 -7.92
N GLN A 123 10.66 7.92 -6.95
CA GLN A 123 10.30 7.50 -5.59
C GLN A 123 9.18 6.44 -5.64
N THR A 124 8.11 6.71 -6.40
CA THR A 124 6.97 5.80 -6.52
C THR A 124 7.40 4.47 -7.16
N LYS A 125 8.15 4.52 -8.28
CA LYS A 125 8.60 3.32 -8.99
C LYS A 125 9.53 2.45 -8.14
N VAL A 126 10.46 3.05 -7.40
CA VAL A 126 11.36 2.30 -6.50
C VAL A 126 10.60 1.68 -5.32
N LEU A 127 9.58 2.34 -4.78
CA LEU A 127 8.74 1.71 -3.77
C LEU A 127 7.86 0.60 -4.36
N LEU A 128 7.40 0.74 -5.60
CA LEU A 128 6.67 -0.30 -6.33
C LEU A 128 7.54 -1.52 -6.62
N SER A 129 8.82 -1.34 -6.94
CA SER A 129 9.72 -2.48 -7.15
C SER A 129 9.82 -3.34 -5.89
N ILE A 130 9.88 -2.73 -4.69
CA ILE A 130 9.79 -3.48 -3.42
C ILE A 130 8.44 -4.15 -3.21
N LEU A 131 7.33 -3.46 -3.54
CA LEU A 131 5.99 -4.04 -3.46
C LEU A 131 5.88 -5.33 -4.28
N PHE A 132 6.48 -5.37 -5.47
CA PHE A 132 6.45 -6.54 -6.35
C PHE A 132 7.31 -7.71 -5.87
N LEU A 133 8.28 -7.47 -4.96
CA LEU A 133 9.07 -8.54 -4.35
C LEU A 133 8.36 -9.22 -3.19
N LYS A 134 7.30 -8.61 -2.65
CA LYS A 134 6.54 -9.17 -1.53
C LYS A 134 5.50 -10.15 -2.04
N GLU A 135 5.85 -11.43 -1.95
CA GLU A 135 4.94 -12.52 -2.29
C GLU A 135 3.93 -12.80 -1.16
N ASN A 136 2.78 -13.37 -1.51
CA ASN A 136 1.77 -13.90 -0.59
C ASN A 136 0.98 -12.90 0.27
N SER A 137 0.92 -11.62 -0.12
CA SER A 137 0.07 -10.62 0.53
C SER A 137 -1.02 -10.08 -0.39
N PHE A 138 -2.19 -9.77 0.17
CA PHE A 138 -3.22 -9.00 -0.51
C PHE A 138 -2.83 -7.51 -0.48
N LEU A 139 -2.64 -6.94 -1.67
CA LEU A 139 -2.12 -5.58 -1.81
C LEU A 139 -3.23 -4.54 -1.60
N LEU A 140 -3.02 -3.67 -0.61
CA LEU A 140 -3.86 -2.51 -0.32
C LEU A 140 -3.17 -1.26 -0.89
N ILE A 141 -3.53 -0.93 -2.13
CA ILE A 141 -2.84 0.13 -2.88
C ILE A 141 -3.68 1.42 -2.84
N ASP A 142 -3.23 2.40 -2.05
CA ASP A 142 -3.90 3.69 -1.91
C ASP A 142 -3.30 4.73 -2.87
N GLU A 143 -4.12 5.20 -3.81
CA GLU A 143 -3.80 6.23 -4.81
C GLU A 143 -2.37 6.13 -5.45
N PRO A 144 -2.01 4.96 -6.03
CA PRO A 144 -0.63 4.67 -6.45
C PRO A 144 -0.15 5.52 -7.62
N THR A 145 -1.08 6.07 -8.40
CA THR A 145 -0.81 6.78 -9.65
C THR A 145 -0.82 8.30 -9.51
N ASN A 146 -0.92 8.84 -8.28
CA ASN A 146 -1.02 10.29 -8.07
C ASN A 146 0.21 11.07 -8.55
N HIS A 147 1.37 10.41 -8.67
CA HIS A 147 2.63 11.03 -9.06
C HIS A 147 3.29 10.37 -10.28
N LEU A 148 2.55 9.49 -10.98
CA LEU A 148 2.99 8.87 -12.22
C LEU A 148 2.40 9.61 -13.42
N ASP A 149 3.23 9.87 -14.42
CA ASP A 149 2.83 10.46 -15.71
C ASP A 149 1.85 9.54 -16.45
N MET A 150 1.16 10.08 -17.46
CA MET A 150 0.14 9.34 -18.23
C MET A 150 0.65 8.02 -18.85
N SER A 151 1.95 7.91 -19.14
CA SER A 151 2.58 6.67 -19.62
C SER A 151 2.85 5.64 -18.52
N GLY A 152 2.96 6.07 -17.26
CA GLY A 152 3.16 5.21 -16.10
C GLY A 152 1.87 4.89 -15.32
N ARG A 153 0.71 5.29 -15.84
CA ARG A 153 -0.63 4.98 -15.27
C ARG A 153 -1.24 3.72 -15.86
#